data_AF-A0A2V5NZS6-F1
#
_entry.id   AF-A0A2V5NZS6-F1
#
_cell.length_a   1.000
_cell.length_b   1.000
_cell.length_c   1.000
_cell.angle_alpha   90.00
_cell.angle_beta   90.00
_cell.angle_gamma   90.00
#
_symmetry.space_group_name_H-M   'P 1'
#
loop_
_entity.id
_entity.type
_entity.pdbx_description
1 polymer ?
#
loop_
_entity_poly.entity_id
_entity_poly.type
_entity_poly.pdbx_seq_one_letter_code
_entity_poly.pdbx_strand_id
1 'polypeptide(L)'
;MYLLLPKPMLIYVFGHELTHALWALLFGGKVKRFKATSKGGHVVTSKSNFLIVLAPYFFPLYVVLTVLGFALGHLLFGWQRYLPWFHLLIGAAYAFHLTLTWHILQTRQSDLSSQGYLFSAVIIFLGNIG
;
A
#
# COMPACT_ATOMS: atom_id res chain seq x y z
N MET A 1 -0.30 -17.18 -14.71
CA MET A 1 -1.30 -16.18 -14.28
C MET A 1 -0.57 -14.85 -14.04
N TYR A 2 -0.91 -13.77 -14.76
CA TYR A 2 -0.29 -12.41 -14.72
C TYR A 2 1.11 -12.16 -15.34
N LEU A 3 1.66 -13.06 -16.17
CA LEU A 3 2.93 -12.80 -16.89
C LEU A 3 2.78 -11.91 -18.15
N LEU A 4 1.55 -11.63 -18.60
CA LEU A 4 1.29 -11.03 -19.93
C LEU A 4 0.52 -9.70 -19.90
N LEU A 5 0.08 -9.22 -18.73
CA LEU A 5 -0.58 -7.93 -18.61
C LEU A 5 0.44 -6.86 -18.22
N PRO A 6 0.38 -5.64 -18.82
CA PRO A 6 1.23 -4.55 -18.36
C PRO A 6 0.99 -4.35 -16.88
N LYS A 7 2.05 -4.46 -16.08
CA LYS A 7 1.98 -4.23 -14.63
C LYS A 7 1.36 -2.85 -14.42
N PRO A 8 0.30 -2.70 -13.60
CA PRO A 8 -0.34 -1.41 -13.37
C PRO A 8 0.54 -0.52 -12.47
N MET A 9 1.72 -0.15 -12.99
CA MET A 9 2.80 0.47 -12.24
C MET A 9 2.40 1.83 -11.67
N LEU A 10 1.55 2.59 -12.37
CA LEU A 10 1.07 3.86 -11.86
C LEU A 10 0.24 3.68 -10.59
N ILE A 11 -0.71 2.73 -10.59
CA ILE A 11 -1.55 2.44 -9.42
C ILE A 11 -0.66 1.95 -8.28
N TYR A 12 0.25 1.04 -8.56
CA TYR A 12 1.20 0.56 -7.57
C TYR A 12 2.03 1.70 -6.94
N VAL A 13 2.74 2.48 -7.77
CA VAL A 13 3.60 3.58 -7.30
C VAL A 13 2.78 4.61 -6.54
N PHE A 14 1.59 4.95 -7.03
CA PHE A 14 0.71 5.88 -6.35
C PHE A 14 0.33 5.37 -4.95
N GLY A 15 -0.11 4.11 -4.84
CA GLY A 15 -0.42 3.51 -3.55
C GLY A 15 0.78 3.42 -2.61
N HIS A 16 1.97 3.14 -3.16
CA HIS A 16 3.23 3.09 -2.42
C HIS A 16 3.55 4.44 -1.77
N GLU A 17 3.64 5.49 -2.59
CA GLU A 17 3.95 6.84 -2.11
C GLU A 17 2.84 7.39 -1.21
N LEU A 18 1.58 7.08 -1.50
CA LEU A 18 0.44 7.51 -0.68
C LEU A 18 0.48 6.86 0.70
N THR A 19 0.92 5.60 0.79
CA THR A 19 1.06 4.92 2.07
C THR A 19 2.12 5.59 2.94
N HIS A 20 3.29 5.92 2.39
CA HIS A 20 4.29 6.71 3.11
C HIS A 20 3.73 8.07 3.57
N ALA A 21 3.00 8.76 2.69
CA ALA A 21 2.40 10.05 3.01
C ALA A 21 1.41 9.95 4.18
N LEU A 22 0.50 8.97 4.14
CA LEU A 22 -0.49 8.73 5.19
C LEU A 22 0.17 8.38 6.52
N TRP A 23 1.16 7.48 6.50
CA TRP A 23 1.88 7.13 7.72
C TRP A 23 2.67 8.30 8.28
N ALA A 24 3.32 9.11 7.44
CA ALA A 24 3.99 10.31 7.91
C ALA A 24 3.00 11.27 8.61
N LEU A 25 1.79 11.45 8.06
CA LEU A 25 0.73 12.26 8.68
C LEU A 25 0.26 11.67 10.02
N LEU A 26 0.03 10.35 10.09
CA LEU A 26 -0.36 9.65 11.32
C LEU A 26 0.67 9.81 12.45
N PHE A 27 1.94 9.89 12.09
CA PHE A 27 3.02 10.17 13.05
C PHE A 27 3.26 11.67 13.29
N GLY A 28 2.35 12.55 12.88
CA GLY A 28 2.44 14.01 13.10
C GLY A 28 3.41 14.74 12.19
N GLY A 29 3.84 14.11 11.09
CA GLY A 29 4.60 14.74 10.02
C GLY A 29 3.71 15.53 9.06
N LYS A 30 4.34 16.10 8.03
CA LYS A 30 3.68 16.82 6.93
C LYS A 30 4.22 16.31 5.60
N VAL A 31 3.35 16.24 4.59
CA VAL A 31 3.75 15.96 3.20
C VAL A 31 4.18 17.27 2.55
N LYS A 32 5.44 17.35 2.12
CA LYS A 32 6.00 18.53 1.44
C LYS A 32 5.93 18.41 -0.07
N ARG A 33 6.12 17.20 -0.60
CA ARG A 33 6.09 16.91 -2.03
C ARG A 33 5.61 15.49 -2.26
N PHE A 34 4.81 15.32 -3.30
CA PHE A 34 4.31 14.02 -3.71
C PHE A 34 4.44 13.89 -5.24
N LYS A 35 5.03 12.79 -5.71
CA LYS A 35 5.09 12.48 -7.14
C LYS A 35 4.94 10.98 -7.33
N ALA A 36 4.00 10.58 -8.16
CA ALA A 36 3.80 9.19 -8.56
C ALA A 36 3.63 9.13 -10.08
N THR A 37 4.39 8.26 -10.74
CA THR A 37 4.32 8.01 -12.18
C THR A 37 4.45 6.52 -12.45
N SER A 38 4.11 6.06 -13.66
CA SER A 38 4.33 4.67 -14.06
C SER A 38 5.81 4.24 -14.09
N LYS A 39 6.75 5.20 -14.09
CA LYS A 39 8.20 4.96 -14.07
C LYS A 39 8.80 4.93 -12.66
N GLY A 40 8.04 5.34 -11.64
CA GLY A 40 8.51 5.49 -10.27
C GLY A 40 7.89 6.68 -9.55
N GLY A 41 8.16 6.79 -8.26
CA GLY A 41 7.60 7.80 -7.36
C GLY A 41 8.63 8.29 -6.35
N HIS A 42 8.26 9.35 -5.64
CA HIS A 42 8.86 9.71 -4.36
C HIS A 42 7.86 10.57 -3.57
N VAL A 43 7.94 10.50 -2.26
CA VAL A 43 7.30 11.43 -1.35
C VAL A 43 8.34 12.05 -0.44
N VAL A 44 8.23 13.36 -0.22
CA VAL A 44 9.06 14.10 0.74
C VAL A 44 8.18 14.47 1.91
N THR A 45 8.54 13.97 3.09
CA THR A 45 7.81 14.19 4.34
C THR A 45 8.70 14.92 5.35
N SER A 46 8.10 15.60 6.33
CA SER A 46 8.85 16.24 7.42
C SER A 46 9.28 15.28 8.53
N LYS A 47 8.78 14.05 8.51
CA LYS A 47 9.06 13.01 9.49
C LYS A 47 9.29 11.69 8.78
N SER A 48 10.28 10.94 9.23
CA SER A 48 10.61 9.61 8.73
C SER A 48 11.04 8.73 9.89
N ASN A 49 10.60 7.47 9.88
CA ASN A 49 11.02 6.40 10.77
C ASN A 49 10.80 5.07 10.03
N PHE A 50 11.29 3.95 10.58
CA PHE A 50 11.18 2.66 9.90
C PHE A 50 9.73 2.23 9.63
N LEU A 51 8.77 2.60 10.47
CA LEU A 51 7.35 2.27 10.22
C LEU A 51 6.82 3.04 9.02
N ILE A 52 7.12 4.33 8.89
CA ILE A 52 6.75 5.14 7.72
C ILE A 52 7.42 4.59 6.45
N VAL A 53 8.71 4.25 6.53
CA VAL A 53 9.49 3.73 5.40
C VAL A 53 9.03 2.33 4.99
N LEU A 54 8.59 1.49 5.93
CA LEU A 54 8.20 0.12 5.60
C LEU A 54 6.68 -0.06 5.41
N ALA A 55 5.88 0.97 5.71
CA ALA A 55 4.42 0.94 5.63
C ALA A 55 3.86 0.38 4.31
N PRO A 56 4.34 0.76 3.11
CA PRO A 56 3.80 0.25 1.86
C PRO A 56 3.89 -1.28 1.71
N TYR A 57 4.79 -1.93 2.44
CA TYR A 57 5.07 -3.36 2.34
C TYR A 57 4.21 -4.22 3.27
N PHE A 58 3.58 -3.63 4.28
CA PHE A 58 2.70 -4.35 5.20
C PHE A 58 1.30 -3.76 5.31
N PHE A 59 1.08 -2.52 4.89
CA PHE A 59 -0.22 -1.86 4.96
C PHE A 59 -0.98 -2.01 3.63
N PRO A 60 -2.11 -2.75 3.59
CA PRO A 60 -2.85 -3.01 2.35
C PRO A 60 -3.78 -1.84 2.00
N LEU A 61 -3.21 -0.70 1.59
CA LEU A 61 -3.93 0.56 1.36
C LEU A 61 -5.24 0.38 0.57
N TYR A 62 -5.21 -0.32 -0.56
CA TYR A 62 -6.39 -0.50 -1.40
C TYR A 62 -7.49 -1.36 -0.76
N VAL A 63 -7.11 -2.31 0.09
CA VAL A 63 -8.08 -3.07 0.89
C VAL A 63 -8.76 -2.13 1.87
N VAL A 64 -7.99 -1.34 2.60
CA VAL A 64 -8.51 -0.37 3.58
C VAL A 64 -9.44 0.65 2.91
N LEU A 65 -9.04 1.21 1.77
CA LEU A 65 -9.89 2.15 1.01
C LEU A 65 -11.20 1.49 0.53
N THR A 66 -11.14 0.21 0.10
CA THR A 66 -12.33 -0.54 -0.31
C THR A 66 -13.27 -0.77 0.86
N VAL A 67 -12.75 -1.15 2.03
CA VAL A 67 -13.51 -1.33 3.28
C VAL A 67 -14.17 -0.03 3.70
N LEU A 68 -13.42 1.07 3.78
CA LEU A 68 -13.94 2.36 4.21
C LEU A 68 -15.00 2.89 3.24
N GLY A 69 -14.75 2.78 1.92
CA GLY A 69 -15.71 3.20 0.90
C GLY A 69 -17.00 2.40 0.98
N PHE A 70 -16.92 1.08 1.15
CA PHE A 70 -18.11 0.24 1.29
C PHE A 70 -18.85 0.49 2.60
N ALA A 71 -18.15 0.63 3.72
CA ALA A 71 -18.75 0.92 5.02
C ALA A 71 -19.51 2.26 4.99
N LEU A 72 -18.92 3.30 4.39
CA LEU A 72 -19.56 4.61 4.23
C LEU A 72 -20.78 4.52 3.31
N GLY A 73 -20.67 3.84 2.16
CA GLY A 73 -21.80 3.69 1.26
C GLY A 73 -22.92 2.80 1.83
N HIS A 74 -22.57 1.82 2.64
CA HIS A 74 -23.53 1.02 3.41
C HIS A 74 -24.28 1.88 4.42
N LEU A 75 -23.55 2.70 5.19
CA LEU A 75 -24.12 3.60 6.19
C LEU A 75 -25.06 4.65 5.56
N LEU A 76 -24.67 5.25 4.43
CA LEU A 76 -25.40 6.34 3.81
C LEU A 76 -26.53 5.88 2.86
N PHE A 77 -26.35 4.73 2.20
CA PHE A 77 -27.20 4.33 1.07
C PHE A 77 -27.69 2.87 1.11
N GLY A 78 -27.37 2.10 2.15
CA GLY A 78 -27.85 0.72 2.26
C GLY A 78 -27.31 -0.21 1.16
N TRP A 79 -25.99 -0.27 0.99
CA TRP A 79 -25.28 -1.09 0.00
C TRP A 79 -25.28 -2.62 0.22
N GLN A 80 -26.23 -3.17 0.98
CA GLN A 80 -26.38 -4.59 1.29
C GLN A 80 -26.33 -5.46 0.02
N ARG A 81 -27.01 -5.01 -1.05
CA ARG A 81 -27.04 -5.72 -2.35
C ARG A 81 -25.69 -5.78 -3.06
N TYR A 82 -24.71 -4.95 -2.68
CA TYR A 82 -23.38 -4.90 -3.30
C TYR A 82 -22.33 -5.72 -2.53
N LEU A 83 -22.73 -6.47 -1.50
CA LEU A 83 -21.83 -7.37 -0.76
C LEU A 83 -21.02 -8.33 -1.66
N PRO A 84 -21.57 -8.93 -2.73
CA PRO A 84 -20.77 -9.78 -3.62
C PRO A 84 -19.63 -9.00 -4.30
N TRP A 85 -19.90 -7.78 -4.76
CA TRP A 85 -18.91 -6.90 -5.38
C TRP A 85 -17.86 -6.44 -4.37
N PHE A 86 -18.27 -6.16 -3.14
CA PHE A 86 -17.37 -5.83 -2.05
C PHE A 86 -16.36 -6.95 -1.77
N HIS A 87 -16.82 -8.20 -1.65
CA HIS A 87 -15.94 -9.34 -1.44
C HIS A 87 -14.98 -9.55 -2.62
N LEU A 88 -15.46 -9.39 -3.86
CA LEU A 88 -14.62 -9.47 -5.05
C LEU A 88 -13.54 -8.38 -5.07
N LEU A 89 -13.89 -7.15 -4.73
CA LEU A 89 -12.96 -6.02 -4.70
C LEU A 89 -11.92 -6.17 -3.59
N ILE A 90 -12.31 -6.61 -2.39
CA ILE A 90 -11.34 -6.91 -1.32
C ILE A 90 -10.39 -8.02 -1.74
N GLY A 91 -10.92 -9.12 -2.30
CA GLY A 91 -10.09 -10.22 -2.78
C GLY A 91 -9.07 -9.76 -3.83
N ALA A 92 -9.52 -8.95 -4.80
CA ALA A 92 -8.65 -8.37 -5.82
C ALA A 92 -7.61 -7.41 -5.24
N ALA A 93 -8.01 -6.51 -4.33
CA ALA A 93 -7.12 -5.55 -3.67
C ALA A 93 -6.08 -6.24 -2.78
N TYR A 94 -6.46 -7.31 -2.09
CA TYR A 94 -5.56 -8.09 -1.25
C TYR A 94 -4.57 -8.91 -2.09
N ALA A 95 -5.06 -9.59 -3.15
CA ALA A 95 -4.19 -10.28 -4.10
C ALA A 95 -3.21 -9.32 -4.78
N PHE A 96 -3.65 -8.10 -5.11
CA PHE A 96 -2.80 -7.03 -5.61
C PHE A 96 -1.71 -6.65 -4.61
N HIS A 97 -2.05 -6.44 -3.33
CA HIS A 97 -1.09 -6.14 -2.27
C HIS A 97 -0.04 -7.26 -2.12
N LEU A 98 -0.48 -8.51 -1.96
CA LEU A 98 0.41 -9.66 -1.81
C LEU A 98 1.36 -9.84 -3.01
N THR A 99 0.83 -9.74 -4.23
CA THR A 99 1.62 -9.93 -5.46
C THR A 99 2.72 -8.86 -5.56
N LEU A 100 2.43 -7.63 -5.17
CA LEU A 100 3.39 -6.54 -5.18
C LEU A 100 4.42 -6.68 -4.07
N THR A 101 4.00 -6.96 -2.83
CA THR A 101 4.92 -7.20 -1.72
C THR A 101 5.89 -8.32 -2.09
N TRP A 102 5.40 -9.42 -2.66
CA TRP A 102 6.25 -10.51 -3.17
C TRP A 102 7.22 -10.05 -4.26
N HIS A 103 6.73 -9.34 -5.28
CA HIS A 103 7.59 -8.84 -6.37
C HIS A 103 8.68 -7.91 -5.86
N ILE A 104 8.36 -7.06 -4.88
CA ILE A 104 9.27 -6.06 -4.35
C ILE A 104 10.36 -6.69 -3.48
N LEU A 105 10.02 -7.70 -2.68
CA LEU A 105 11.02 -8.46 -1.90
C LEU A 105 12.10 -9.10 -2.80
N GLN A 106 11.79 -9.34 -4.08
CA GLN A 106 12.72 -9.83 -5.09
C GLN A 106 13.52 -8.71 -5.79
N THR A 107 13.20 -7.44 -5.53
CA THR A 107 13.86 -6.25 -6.11
C THR A 107 14.64 -5.45 -5.07
N ARG A 108 15.70 -4.77 -5.50
CA ARG A 108 16.45 -3.86 -4.62
C ARG A 108 15.75 -2.51 -4.52
N GLN A 109 14.90 -2.35 -3.50
CA GLN A 109 14.30 -1.06 -3.16
C GLN A 109 15.19 -0.24 -2.21
N SER A 110 15.26 1.07 -2.43
CA SER A 110 15.97 1.99 -1.55
C SER A 110 15.41 1.99 -0.13
N ASP A 111 14.10 1.81 0.02
CA ASP A 111 13.43 1.82 1.33
C ASP A 111 13.92 0.64 2.18
N LEU A 112 13.97 -0.57 1.61
CA LEU A 112 14.46 -1.78 2.27
C LEU A 112 15.96 -1.69 2.60
N SER A 113 16.77 -1.21 1.64
CA SER A 113 18.22 -1.12 1.84
C SER A 113 18.59 -0.03 2.86
N SER A 114 17.81 1.05 2.96
CA SER A 114 18.02 2.11 3.94
C SER A 114 17.84 1.66 5.40
N GLN A 115 16.99 0.66 5.65
CA GLN A 115 16.75 0.09 6.98
C GLN A 115 17.55 -1.20 7.24
N GLY A 116 18.17 -1.76 6.20
CA GLY A 116 18.78 -3.09 6.20
C GLY A 116 17.76 -4.19 5.85
N TYR A 117 18.16 -5.10 4.96
CA TYR A 117 17.26 -6.11 4.40
C TYR A 117 16.69 -7.08 5.44
N LEU A 118 17.51 -7.57 6.37
CA LEU A 118 17.06 -8.49 7.41
C LEU A 118 16.03 -7.85 8.34
N PHE A 119 16.34 -6.64 8.82
CA PHE A 119 15.42 -5.87 9.66
C PHE A 119 14.10 -5.60 8.93
N SER A 120 14.18 -5.13 7.69
CA SER A 120 13.00 -4.87 6.86
C SER A 120 12.14 -6.14 6.67
N ALA A 121 12.77 -7.27 6.33
CA ALA A 121 12.07 -8.54 6.13
C ALA A 121 11.29 -8.99 7.38
N VAL A 122 11.90 -8.86 8.56
CA VAL A 122 11.23 -9.20 9.84
C VAL A 122 10.02 -8.31 10.08
N ILE A 123 10.17 -6.98 9.93
CA ILE A 123 9.06 -6.04 10.15
C ILE A 123 7.93 -6.26 9.15
N ILE A 124 8.26 -6.49 7.87
CA ILE A 124 7.27 -6.78 6.83
C ILE A 124 6.53 -8.08 7.14
N PHE A 125 7.25 -9.13 7.53
CA PHE A 125 6.65 -10.41 7.91
C PHE A 125 5.69 -10.26 9.09
N LEU A 126 6.14 -9.62 10.18
CA LEU A 126 5.33 -9.38 11.36
C LEU A 126 4.08 -8.54 11.05
N GLY A 127 4.21 -7.54 10.18
CA GLY A 127 3.09 -6.68 9.78
C GLY A 127 2.05 -7.35 8.87
N ASN A 128 2.37 -8.49 8.24
CA ASN A 128 1.46 -9.23 7.36
C ASN A 128 0.85 -10.49 8.01
N ILE A 129 1.42 -10.99 9.12
CA ILE A 129 0.94 -12.21 9.80
C ILE A 129 -0.01 -11.93 10.98
N GLY A 130 -0.05 -10.68 11.47
CA GLY A 130 -0.98 -10.24 12.52
C GLY A 130 -2.36 -9.93 11.96
#